data_AF-A0A9J7Y3K1-F1
#
_entry.id   AF-A0A9J7Y3K1-F1
#
_cell.length_a   1.000
_cell.length_b   1.000
_cell.length_c   1.000
_cell.angle_alpha   90.00
_cell.angle_beta   90.00
_cell.angle_gamma   90.00
#
_symmetry.space_group_name_H-M   'P 1'
#
loop_
_entity.id
_entity.type
_entity.pdbx_description
1 polymer ?
#
loop_
_entity_poly.entity_id
_entity_poly.type
_entity_poly.pdbx_seq_one_letter_code
_entity_poly.pdbx_strand_id
1 'polypeptide(L)'
;MESEYEGASEDLRIVLLGVSGAGKSAIGNAILGREAFKESTTRKSELQIGRVKDKDISIIDTPGFFNTQLTDEEMKNEMMRSMYLSHPGPHVFLLIINLENFEEEQRNIVEKTQEIFGAQAFKFTMVLVTGREKMSRREWMLFILDTKFRELISHCRDNYHAINSKNEMNQTQITELLQKIDETIKQNNHQHYNNEIYLKSRTNSIRIKKNLEEEKTDKGKETETKQQNAKTAPDTFITHNVMEERMTHTFTEQENESIKGKKTEENTYSETKQSKEKRQERAKIEEFFEMESTMKERSTHTV
;
A
#
# COMPACT_ATOMS: atom_id res chain seq x y z
N MET A 1 6.95 49.37 7.39
CA MET A 1 6.62 48.06 7.99
C MET A 1 5.50 47.48 7.15
N GLU A 2 5.88 46.72 6.13
CA GLU A 2 4.94 45.94 5.34
C GLU A 2 4.58 44.71 6.19
N SER A 3 3.34 44.65 6.65
CA SER A 3 2.80 43.43 7.24
C SER A 3 2.51 42.47 6.11
N GLU A 4 3.31 41.41 6.04
CA GLU A 4 3.06 40.22 5.24
C GLU A 4 1.63 39.73 5.52
N TYR A 5 0.80 39.71 4.49
CA TYR A 5 -0.50 39.06 4.55
C TYR A 5 -0.23 37.56 4.74
N GLU A 6 -0.50 37.07 5.96
CA GLU A 6 -0.65 35.65 6.28
C GLU A 6 -1.50 35.00 5.19
N GLY A 7 -0.89 34.08 4.44
CA GLY A 7 -1.59 33.27 3.45
C GLY A 7 -2.79 32.60 4.12
N ALA A 8 -3.94 32.66 3.47
CA ALA A 8 -5.14 31.96 3.90
C ALA A 8 -4.77 30.52 4.30
N SER A 9 -5.00 30.16 5.56
CA SER A 9 -4.78 28.79 6.05
C SER A 9 -5.56 27.83 5.17
N GLU A 10 -4.87 27.08 4.30
CA GLU A 10 -5.52 26.05 3.50
C GLU A 10 -6.12 24.98 4.43
N ASP A 11 -7.42 24.71 4.28
CA ASP A 11 -8.12 23.68 5.05
C ASP A 11 -7.39 22.33 4.95
N LEU A 12 -6.95 21.79 6.09
CA LEU A 12 -6.29 20.49 6.15
C LEU A 12 -7.29 19.39 5.78
N ARG A 13 -6.99 18.54 4.78
CA ARG A 13 -7.89 17.47 4.32
C ARG A 13 -7.24 16.11 4.57
N ILE A 14 -7.83 15.33 5.46
CA ILE A 14 -7.33 14.02 5.90
C ILE A 14 -8.31 12.94 5.44
N VAL A 15 -7.83 11.94 4.71
CA VAL A 15 -8.62 10.74 4.38
C VAL A 15 -8.14 9.59 5.27
N LEU A 16 -9.04 9.01 6.05
CA LEU A 16 -8.72 7.90 6.95
C LEU A 16 -8.80 6.58 6.19
N LEU A 17 -7.72 5.82 6.14
CA LEU A 17 -7.65 4.49 5.52
C LEU A 17 -7.35 3.43 6.58
N GLY A 18 -7.65 2.17 6.30
CA GLY A 18 -7.48 1.09 7.26
C GLY A 18 -8.44 -0.07 6.99
N VAL A 19 -8.20 -1.23 7.61
CA VAL A 19 -9.16 -2.34 7.59
C VAL A 19 -10.45 -1.99 8.37
N SER A 20 -11.47 -2.83 8.25
CA SER A 20 -12.66 -2.70 9.09
C SER A 20 -12.28 -2.87 10.57
N GLY A 21 -12.87 -2.06 11.46
CA GLY A 21 -12.54 -2.12 12.90
C GLY A 21 -11.18 -1.54 13.31
N ALA A 22 -10.41 -0.96 12.38
CA ALA A 22 -9.12 -0.33 12.70
C ALA A 22 -9.22 0.93 13.60
N GLY A 23 -10.43 1.41 13.90
CA GLY A 23 -10.64 2.58 14.76
C GLY A 23 -10.65 3.93 14.03
N LYS A 24 -10.87 3.95 12.71
CA LYS A 24 -10.89 5.17 11.89
C LYS A 24 -11.82 6.25 12.42
N SER A 25 -13.10 5.95 12.61
CA SER A 25 -14.08 6.89 13.14
C SER A 25 -13.70 7.42 14.53
N ALA A 26 -13.12 6.58 15.40
CA ALA A 26 -12.63 6.98 16.71
C ALA A 26 -11.44 7.95 16.62
N ILE A 27 -10.48 7.72 15.72
CA ILE A 27 -9.39 8.68 15.44
C ILE A 27 -9.96 10.00 14.91
N GLY A 28 -10.91 9.96 13.97
CA GLY A 28 -11.55 11.18 13.45
C GLY A 28 -12.24 11.98 14.55
N ASN A 29 -12.97 11.31 15.44
CA ASN A 29 -13.61 11.93 16.60
C ASN A 29 -12.59 12.55 17.57
N ALA A 30 -11.49 11.85 17.84
CA ALA A 30 -10.45 12.31 18.74
C ALA A 30 -9.71 13.54 18.19
N ILE A 31 -9.41 13.56 16.89
CA ILE A 31 -8.82 14.74 16.22
C ILE A 31 -9.77 15.94 16.32
N LEU A 32 -11.06 15.75 16.04
CA LEU A 32 -12.07 16.82 16.09
C LEU A 32 -12.50 17.21 17.51
N GLY A 33 -12.12 16.44 18.53
CA GLY A 33 -12.51 16.67 19.92
C GLY A 33 -14.02 16.51 20.20
N ARG A 34 -14.76 15.79 19.34
CA ARG A 34 -16.21 15.56 19.47
C ARG A 34 -16.64 14.25 18.80
N GLU A 35 -17.82 13.75 19.14
CA GLU A 35 -18.45 12.62 18.44
C GLU A 35 -19.02 13.06 17.08
N ALA A 36 -18.14 13.16 16.07
CA ALA A 36 -18.49 13.60 14.72
C ALA A 36 -18.93 12.45 13.80
N PHE A 37 -18.33 11.27 13.99
CA PHE A 37 -18.59 10.04 13.26
C PHE A 37 -19.19 8.98 14.18
N LYS A 38 -20.14 8.21 13.64
CA LYS A 38 -20.67 7.04 14.35
C LYS A 38 -19.64 5.91 14.32
N GLU A 39 -19.19 5.48 15.49
CA GLU A 39 -18.26 4.34 15.64
C GLU A 39 -18.96 3.00 15.39
N SER A 40 -19.16 2.69 14.11
CA SER A 40 -19.74 1.44 13.63
C SER A 40 -19.06 1.05 12.32
N THR A 41 -19.45 -0.06 11.70
CA THR A 41 -18.93 -0.42 10.37
C THR A 41 -19.34 0.65 9.35
N THR A 42 -18.42 1.53 9.00
CA THR A 42 -18.60 2.56 7.97
C THR A 42 -18.82 1.89 6.62
N ARG A 43 -19.98 2.14 6.00
CA ARG A 43 -20.34 1.63 4.66
C ARG A 43 -20.23 2.68 3.56
N LYS A 44 -20.19 3.97 3.93
CA LYS A 44 -20.08 5.10 3.02
C LYS A 44 -19.07 6.09 3.55
N SER A 45 -18.34 6.73 2.66
CA SER A 45 -17.40 7.78 3.02
C SER A 45 -18.15 9.03 3.48
N GLU A 46 -17.79 9.52 4.66
CA GLU A 46 -18.42 10.64 5.36
C GLU A 46 -17.39 11.74 5.62
N LEU A 47 -17.76 12.99 5.34
CA LEU A 47 -16.94 14.17 5.60
C LEU A 47 -17.43 14.85 6.88
N GLN A 48 -16.51 15.14 7.80
CA GLN A 48 -16.74 16.00 8.95
C GLN A 48 -15.70 17.11 8.97
N ILE A 49 -16.15 18.31 9.30
CA ILE A 49 -15.30 19.51 9.38
C ILE A 49 -15.31 19.99 10.83
N GLY A 50 -14.17 20.51 11.28
CA GLY A 50 -14.07 21.19 12.55
C GLY A 50 -12.80 22.02 12.63
N ARG A 51 -12.83 23.03 13.51
CA ARG A 51 -11.67 23.85 13.81
C ARG A 51 -10.96 23.29 15.04
N VAL A 52 -9.68 22.96 14.90
CA VAL A 52 -8.85 22.45 15.97
C VAL A 52 -7.69 23.42 16.17
N LYS A 53 -7.67 24.11 17.31
CA LYS A 53 -6.84 25.31 17.54
C LYS A 53 -7.17 26.36 16.46
N ASP A 54 -6.20 26.75 15.64
CA ASP A 54 -6.36 27.76 14.59
C ASP A 54 -6.41 27.15 13.18
N LYS A 55 -6.57 25.83 13.06
CA LYS A 55 -6.63 25.11 11.79
C LYS A 55 -8.02 24.57 11.53
N ASP A 56 -8.54 24.84 10.34
CA ASP A 56 -9.74 24.18 9.83
C ASP A 56 -9.34 22.82 9.25
N ILE A 57 -9.97 21.76 9.76
CA ILE A 57 -9.66 20.37 9.42
C ILE A 57 -10.92 19.70 8.86
N SER A 58 -10.78 19.14 7.67
CA SER A 58 -11.70 18.23 7.01
C SER A 58 -11.20 16.80 7.17
N ILE A 59 -12.01 15.94 7.78
CA ILE A 59 -11.71 14.51 7.94
C ILE A 59 -12.74 13.71 7.13
N ILE A 60 -12.25 12.81 6.30
CA ILE A 60 -13.07 11.87 5.54
C ILE A 60 -12.86 10.47 6.14
N ASP A 61 -13.87 9.99 6.87
CA ASP A 61 -13.91 8.58 7.30
C ASP A 61 -14.37 7.71 6.14
N THR A 62 -13.67 6.61 5.87
CA THR A 62 -13.97 5.71 4.75
C THR A 62 -14.42 4.33 5.25
N PRO A 63 -15.09 3.54 4.41
CA PRO A 63 -15.21 2.11 4.66
C PRO A 63 -13.84 1.46 4.87
N GLY A 64 -13.80 0.42 5.70
CA GLY A 64 -12.59 -0.37 5.88
C GLY A 64 -12.27 -1.22 4.67
N PHE A 65 -11.00 -1.40 4.35
CA PHE A 65 -10.60 -2.41 3.38
C PHE A 65 -11.03 -3.80 3.85
N PHE A 66 -11.29 -4.69 2.88
CA PHE A 66 -11.78 -6.06 3.12
C PHE A 66 -13.11 -6.12 3.89
N ASN A 67 -13.93 -5.06 3.81
CA ASN A 67 -15.26 -5.07 4.38
C ASN A 67 -16.16 -6.06 3.62
N THR A 68 -16.51 -7.17 4.27
CA THR A 68 -17.37 -8.22 3.71
C THR A 68 -18.80 -7.78 3.39
N GLN A 69 -19.20 -6.58 3.82
CA GLN A 69 -20.50 -5.97 3.53
C GLN A 69 -20.50 -5.13 2.24
N LEU A 70 -19.34 -5.01 1.57
CA LEU A 70 -19.19 -4.27 0.32
C LEU A 70 -18.52 -5.16 -0.73
N THR A 71 -19.01 -5.08 -1.95
CA THR A 71 -18.32 -5.62 -3.13
C THR A 71 -17.07 -4.80 -3.46
N ASP A 72 -16.16 -5.35 -4.28
CA ASP A 72 -14.99 -4.61 -4.76
C ASP A 72 -15.36 -3.36 -5.55
N GLU A 73 -16.49 -3.37 -6.28
CA GLU A 73 -16.99 -2.22 -7.03
C GLU A 73 -17.52 -1.13 -6.10
N GLU A 74 -18.33 -1.50 -5.10
CA GLU A 74 -18.81 -0.55 -4.07
C GLU A 74 -17.64 0.05 -3.30
N MET A 75 -16.62 -0.77 -2.96
CA MET A 75 -15.40 -0.29 -2.33
C MET A 75 -14.69 0.75 -3.21
N LYS A 76 -14.53 0.49 -4.51
CA LYS A 76 -13.93 1.44 -5.45
C LYS A 76 -14.73 2.74 -5.55
N ASN A 77 -16.05 2.65 -5.60
CA ASN A 77 -16.93 3.81 -5.63
C ASN A 77 -16.78 4.67 -4.37
N GLU A 78 -16.68 4.05 -3.20
CA GLU A 78 -16.47 4.77 -1.95
C GLU A 78 -15.10 5.43 -1.86
N MET A 79 -14.06 4.82 -2.45
CA MET A 79 -12.74 5.45 -2.56
C MET A 79 -12.72 6.61 -3.56
N MET A 80 -13.49 6.54 -4.65
CA MET A 80 -13.68 7.68 -5.54
C MET A 80 -14.47 8.81 -4.86
N ARG A 81 -15.49 8.44 -4.06
CA ARG A 81 -16.25 9.39 -3.23
C ARG A 81 -15.34 10.11 -2.24
N SER A 82 -14.41 9.41 -1.58
CA SER A 82 -13.48 10.05 -0.65
C SER A 82 -12.56 11.07 -1.35
N MET A 83 -12.16 10.83 -2.61
CA MET A 83 -11.41 11.80 -3.42
C MET A 83 -12.27 13.02 -3.80
N TYR A 84 -13.55 12.81 -4.13
CA TYR A 84 -14.47 13.91 -4.38
C TYR A 84 -14.69 14.78 -3.13
N LEU A 85 -14.91 14.15 -1.97
CA LEU A 85 -15.10 14.84 -0.69
C LEU A 85 -13.85 15.59 -0.21
N SER A 86 -12.66 15.21 -0.71
CA SER A 86 -11.39 15.82 -0.35
C SER A 86 -10.86 16.79 -1.42
N HIS A 87 -11.68 17.21 -2.38
CA HIS A 87 -11.27 18.13 -3.45
C HIS A 87 -10.54 19.39 -2.91
N PRO A 88 -9.43 19.84 -3.53
CA PRO A 88 -8.79 19.33 -4.76
C PRO A 88 -8.04 17.99 -4.63
N GLY A 89 -7.88 17.51 -3.40
CA GLY A 89 -7.32 16.21 -3.03
C GLY A 89 -6.85 16.21 -1.58
N PRO A 90 -6.62 15.05 -0.95
CA PRO A 90 -6.19 15.00 0.44
C PRO A 90 -4.76 15.52 0.59
N HIS A 91 -4.51 16.23 1.67
CA HIS A 91 -3.15 16.58 2.09
C HIS A 91 -2.44 15.35 2.65
N VAL A 92 -3.16 14.52 3.41
CA VAL A 92 -2.64 13.28 3.98
C VAL A 92 -3.68 12.16 3.91
N PHE A 93 -3.24 10.98 3.50
CA PHE A 93 -3.91 9.72 3.81
C PHE A 93 -3.38 9.23 5.16
N LEU A 94 -4.26 9.06 6.15
CA LEU A 94 -3.89 8.52 7.44
C LEU A 94 -4.25 7.03 7.47
N LEU A 95 -3.26 6.17 7.27
CA LEU A 95 -3.42 4.72 7.22
C LEU A 95 -3.35 4.15 8.64
N ILE A 96 -4.51 3.78 9.17
CA ILE A 96 -4.67 3.35 10.55
C ILE A 96 -4.48 1.84 10.68
N ILE A 97 -3.58 1.48 11.59
CA ILE A 97 -3.20 0.12 11.94
C ILE A 97 -3.45 -0.08 13.43
N ASN A 98 -4.40 -0.95 13.78
CA ASN A 98 -4.62 -1.31 15.17
C ASN A 98 -3.77 -2.54 15.52
N LEU A 99 -2.90 -2.39 16.53
CA LEU A 99 -2.01 -3.44 17.02
C LEU A 99 -2.75 -4.65 17.58
N GLU A 100 -3.96 -4.47 18.12
CA GLU A 100 -4.76 -5.58 18.65
C GLU A 100 -5.28 -6.51 17.57
N ASN A 101 -5.47 -5.97 16.35
CA ASN A 101 -6.03 -6.68 15.22
C ASN A 101 -5.03 -6.69 14.05
N PHE A 102 -3.73 -6.71 14.37
CA PHE A 102 -2.66 -6.73 13.38
C PHE A 102 -2.56 -8.12 12.74
N GLU A 103 -3.45 -8.36 11.77
CA GLU A 103 -3.60 -9.64 11.07
C GLU A 103 -3.00 -9.62 9.66
N GLU A 104 -2.96 -10.78 8.99
CA GLU A 104 -2.47 -10.90 7.61
C GLU A 104 -3.21 -9.98 6.62
N GLU A 105 -4.47 -9.66 6.87
CA GLU A 105 -5.27 -8.76 6.02
C GLU A 105 -4.66 -7.36 5.91
N GLN A 106 -3.92 -6.93 6.92
CA GLN A 106 -3.21 -5.65 6.88
C GLN A 106 -1.98 -5.69 5.95
N ARG A 107 -1.52 -6.87 5.50
CA ARG A 107 -0.46 -7.00 4.49
C ARG A 107 -0.95 -6.58 3.11
N ASN A 108 -2.20 -6.91 2.79
CA ASN A 108 -2.80 -6.59 1.49
C ASN A 108 -3.24 -5.12 1.41
N ILE A 109 -3.09 -4.35 2.49
CA ILE A 109 -3.51 -2.95 2.54
C ILE A 109 -2.66 -2.07 1.62
N VAL A 110 -1.36 -2.39 1.49
CA VAL A 110 -0.43 -1.72 0.58
C VAL A 110 -0.90 -1.96 -0.85
N GLU A 111 -1.06 -3.23 -1.22
CA GLU A 111 -1.51 -3.62 -2.56
C GLU A 111 -2.86 -2.98 -2.90
N LYS A 112 -3.81 -2.97 -1.96
CA LYS A 112 -5.14 -2.39 -2.19
C LYS A 112 -5.08 -0.86 -2.31
N THR A 113 -4.28 -0.20 -1.48
CA THR A 113 -4.05 1.25 -1.58
C THR A 113 -3.41 1.60 -2.94
N GLN A 114 -2.44 0.81 -3.38
CA GLN A 114 -1.81 0.98 -4.69
C GLN A 114 -2.76 0.67 -5.85
N GLU A 115 -3.61 -0.35 -5.73
CA GLU A 115 -4.63 -0.67 -6.74
C GLU A 115 -5.58 0.50 -6.94
N ILE A 116 -5.99 1.16 -5.86
CA ILE A 116 -7.05 2.18 -5.85
C ILE A 116 -6.50 3.58 -6.15
N PHE A 117 -5.40 3.98 -5.49
CA PHE A 117 -4.85 5.34 -5.55
C PHE A 117 -3.48 5.39 -6.26
N GLY A 118 -2.93 4.26 -6.67
CA GLY A 118 -1.62 4.21 -7.30
C GLY A 118 -0.46 4.42 -6.33
N ALA A 119 0.75 4.06 -6.77
CA ALA A 119 1.95 4.11 -5.93
C ALA A 119 2.32 5.53 -5.46
N GLN A 120 1.85 6.59 -6.14
CA GLN A 120 2.12 7.97 -5.74
C GLN A 120 1.38 8.37 -4.46
N ALA A 121 0.27 7.70 -4.14
CA ALA A 121 -0.50 7.97 -2.93
C ALA A 121 0.34 7.81 -1.66
N PHE A 122 1.27 6.84 -1.64
CA PHE A 122 2.12 6.58 -0.48
C PHE A 122 3.03 7.76 -0.09
N LYS A 123 3.35 8.65 -1.03
CA LYS A 123 4.08 9.90 -0.70
C LYS A 123 3.28 10.79 0.25
N PHE A 124 1.96 10.75 0.14
CA PHE A 124 1.00 11.50 0.96
C PHE A 124 0.41 10.65 2.09
N THR A 125 0.91 9.42 2.29
CA THR A 125 0.42 8.54 3.34
C THR A 125 1.30 8.63 4.58
N MET A 126 0.66 8.71 5.74
CA MET A 126 1.27 8.45 7.04
C MET A 126 0.61 7.22 7.66
N VAL A 127 1.41 6.33 8.24
CA VAL A 127 0.92 5.20 9.02
C VAL A 127 0.66 5.61 10.47
N LEU A 128 -0.56 5.45 10.95
CA LEU A 128 -0.92 5.65 12.36
C LEU A 128 -1.15 4.30 13.04
N VAL A 129 -0.27 3.96 13.97
CA VAL A 129 -0.36 2.75 14.78
C VAL A 129 -1.13 3.06 16.06
N THR A 130 -2.20 2.33 16.36
CA THR A 130 -3.01 2.49 17.58
C THR A 130 -2.84 1.29 18.52
N GLY A 131 -3.02 1.50 19.82
CA GLY A 131 -2.88 0.44 20.82
C GLY A 131 -1.48 0.33 21.41
N ARG A 132 -0.68 1.42 21.34
CA ARG A 132 0.70 1.44 21.84
C ARG A 132 0.79 1.10 23.33
N GLU A 133 -0.17 1.52 24.14
CA GLU A 133 -0.26 1.27 25.58
C GLU A 133 -0.31 -0.21 25.94
N LYS A 134 -0.80 -1.06 25.03
CA LYS A 134 -0.97 -2.50 25.23
C LYS A 134 0.29 -3.30 24.97
N MET A 135 1.35 -2.65 24.48
CA MET A 135 2.63 -3.28 24.22
C MET A 135 3.69 -2.91 25.27
N SER A 136 4.37 -3.92 25.79
CA SER A 136 5.63 -3.74 26.49
C SER A 136 6.69 -3.11 25.56
N ARG A 137 7.77 -2.57 26.14
CA ARG A 137 8.89 -2.03 25.37
C ARG A 137 9.50 -3.07 24.41
N ARG A 138 9.53 -4.34 24.82
CA ARG A 138 10.08 -5.44 24.03
C ARG A 138 9.19 -5.76 22.84
N GLU A 139 7.88 -5.87 23.05
CA GLU A 139 6.90 -6.13 21.97
C GLU A 139 6.89 -4.99 20.96
N TRP A 140 6.93 -3.75 21.44
CA TRP A 140 7.06 -2.58 20.57
C TRP A 140 8.31 -2.65 19.70
N MET A 141 9.46 -3.04 20.29
CA MET A 141 10.72 -3.17 19.55
C MET A 141 10.65 -4.27 18.48
N LEU A 142 10.04 -5.41 18.81
CA LEU A 142 9.82 -6.50 17.85
C LEU A 142 8.89 -6.05 16.72
N PHE A 143 7.82 -5.31 17.02
CA PHE A 143 6.90 -4.79 16.03
C PHE A 143 7.57 -3.79 15.07
N ILE A 144 8.31 -2.81 15.57
CA ILE A 144 8.97 -1.82 14.70
C ILE A 144 10.16 -2.40 13.92
N LEU A 145 10.70 -3.54 14.33
CA LEU A 145 11.76 -4.26 13.62
C LEU A 145 11.19 -5.35 12.69
N ASP A 146 9.91 -5.69 12.81
CA ASP A 146 9.26 -6.65 11.93
C ASP A 146 9.38 -6.22 10.47
N THR A 147 9.84 -7.15 9.63
CA THR A 147 10.10 -6.89 8.21
C THR A 147 8.88 -6.36 7.48
N LYS A 148 7.67 -6.81 7.84
CA LYS A 148 6.43 -6.41 7.15
C LYS A 148 6.04 -5.00 7.52
N PHE A 149 6.13 -4.65 8.80
CA PHE A 149 5.90 -3.26 9.21
C PHE A 149 6.93 -2.32 8.59
N ARG A 150 8.21 -2.74 8.56
CA ARG A 150 9.30 -2.00 7.90
C ARG A 150 9.04 -1.80 6.41
N GLU A 151 8.61 -2.84 5.71
CA GLU A 151 8.24 -2.77 4.30
C GLU A 151 7.10 -1.79 4.08
N LEU A 152 6.03 -1.85 4.88
CA LEU A 152 4.90 -0.93 4.81
C LEU A 152 5.30 0.53 4.99
N ILE A 153 6.05 0.86 6.05
CA ILE A 153 6.47 2.25 6.30
C ILE A 153 7.49 2.74 5.27
N SER A 154 8.28 1.85 4.65
CA SER A 154 9.22 2.24 3.58
C SER A 154 8.52 2.82 2.35
N HIS A 155 7.33 2.31 2.00
CA HIS A 155 6.48 2.89 0.96
C HIS A 155 6.05 4.32 1.32
N CYS A 156 5.85 4.58 2.60
CA CYS A 156 5.38 5.84 3.17
C CYS A 156 6.52 6.79 3.60
N ARG A 157 7.75 6.60 3.10
CA ARG A 157 8.94 7.39 3.47
C ARG A 157 9.23 7.41 4.98
N ASP A 158 9.01 6.26 5.63
CA ASP A 158 9.13 6.08 7.07
C ASP A 158 8.24 7.04 7.90
N ASN A 159 7.19 7.60 7.29
CA ASN A 159 6.20 8.41 8.00
C ASN A 159 5.24 7.50 8.76
N TYR A 160 5.50 7.35 10.06
CA TYR A 160 4.58 6.73 10.99
C TYR A 160 4.51 7.48 12.32
N HIS A 161 3.44 7.24 13.05
CA HIS A 161 3.24 7.69 14.42
C HIS A 161 2.52 6.60 15.22
N ALA A 162 2.74 6.55 16.53
CA ALA A 162 2.09 5.59 17.41
C ALA A 162 1.31 6.31 18.51
N ILE A 163 0.05 5.93 18.70
CA ILE A 163 -0.87 6.54 19.66
C ILE A 163 -1.58 5.46 20.48
N ASN A 164 -2.16 5.86 21.60
CA ASN A 164 -2.98 4.96 22.40
C ASN A 164 -4.34 4.68 21.74
N SER A 165 -5.00 3.60 22.14
CA SER A 165 -6.41 3.36 21.77
C SER A 165 -7.34 4.43 22.36
N LYS A 166 -8.56 4.55 21.81
CA LYS A 166 -9.57 5.57 22.18
C LYS A 166 -9.68 5.83 23.69
N ASN A 167 -9.71 4.80 24.53
CA ASN A 167 -9.95 4.93 25.97
C ASN A 167 -8.76 5.50 26.77
N GLU A 168 -7.55 5.43 26.22
CA GLU A 168 -6.31 5.90 26.87
C GLU A 168 -5.63 7.03 26.09
N MET A 169 -6.27 7.50 25.01
CA MET A 169 -5.78 8.57 24.18
C MET A 169 -6.04 9.92 24.83
N ASN A 170 -5.01 10.78 24.83
CA ASN A 170 -5.09 12.11 25.42
C ASN A 170 -4.78 13.23 24.41
N GLN A 171 -5.07 14.47 24.82
CA GLN A 171 -4.90 15.66 23.97
C GLN A 171 -3.45 15.96 23.59
N THR A 172 -2.48 15.53 24.41
CA THR A 172 -1.06 15.66 24.08
C THR A 172 -0.72 14.79 22.88
N GLN A 173 -1.17 13.53 22.87
CA GLN A 173 -0.94 12.63 21.74
C GLN A 173 -1.64 13.10 20.46
N ILE A 174 -2.84 13.70 20.56
CA ILE A 174 -3.50 14.33 19.40
C ILE A 174 -2.70 15.52 18.88
N THR A 175 -2.12 16.32 19.78
CA THR A 175 -1.24 17.43 19.38
C THR A 175 0.01 16.92 18.67
N GLU A 176 0.65 15.88 19.18
CA GLU A 176 1.82 15.24 18.57
C GLU A 176 1.47 14.63 17.20
N LEU A 177 0.32 13.99 17.07
CA LEU A 177 -0.19 13.47 15.80
C LEU A 177 -0.36 14.59 14.76
N LEU A 178 -0.99 15.71 15.14
CA LEU A 178 -1.18 16.85 14.24
C LEU A 178 0.15 17.49 13.83
N GLN A 179 1.12 17.60 14.74
CA GLN A 179 2.47 18.05 14.43
C GLN A 179 3.14 17.10 13.43
N LYS A 180 2.99 15.79 13.62
CA LYS A 180 3.55 14.79 12.72
C LYS A 180 2.91 14.89 11.33
N ILE A 181 1.60 15.11 11.26
CA ILE A 181 0.87 15.32 9.99
C ILE A 181 1.41 16.56 9.27
N ASP A 182 1.65 17.66 9.99
CA ASP A 182 2.27 18.86 9.41
C ASP A 182 3.68 18.58 8.85
N GLU A 183 4.49 17.75 9.52
CA GLU A 183 5.80 17.33 8.99
C GLU A 183 5.66 16.54 7.68
N THR A 184 4.70 15.61 7.59
CA THR A 184 4.44 14.85 6.37
C THR A 184 3.98 15.75 5.22
N ILE A 185 3.18 16.78 5.51
CA ILE A 185 2.75 17.77 4.50
C ILE A 185 3.94 18.62 4.04
N LYS A 186 4.78 19.06 4.97
CA LYS A 186 6.02 19.80 4.65
C LYS A 186 6.97 18.98 3.78
N GLN A 187 7.13 17.68 4.05
CA GLN A 187 7.91 16.77 3.21
C GLN A 187 7.37 16.65 1.77
N ASN A 188 6.08 16.96 1.57
CA ASN A 188 5.44 17.01 0.26
C ASN A 188 5.33 18.44 -0.29
N ASN A 189 6.11 19.40 0.23
CA ASN A 189 6.11 20.80 -0.20
C ASN A 189 4.71 21.44 -0.14
N HIS A 190 3.89 21.05 0.84
CA HIS A 190 2.50 21.50 1.00
C HIS A 190 1.57 21.11 -0.17
N GLN A 191 1.99 20.18 -1.03
CA GLN A 191 1.14 19.64 -2.08
C GLN A 191 0.09 18.68 -1.49
N HIS A 192 -1.04 18.55 -2.19
CA HIS A 192 -2.03 17.51 -1.96
C HIS A 192 -1.93 16.42 -3.02
N TYR A 193 -2.43 15.23 -2.69
CA TYR A 193 -2.52 14.14 -3.65
C TYR A 193 -3.51 14.49 -4.78
N ASN A 194 -3.07 14.35 -6.03
CA ASN A 194 -3.91 14.61 -7.21
C ASN A 194 -4.16 13.31 -8.00
N ASN A 195 -5.43 12.90 -8.04
CA ASN A 195 -5.89 11.68 -8.71
C ASN A 195 -5.89 11.77 -10.25
N GLU A 196 -5.79 12.96 -10.86
CA GLU A 196 -5.76 13.10 -12.32
C GLU A 196 -4.57 12.40 -12.96
N ILE A 197 -3.42 12.36 -12.28
CA ILE A 197 -2.21 11.68 -12.76
C ILE A 197 -2.43 10.15 -12.76
N TYR A 198 -3.15 9.63 -11.76
CA TYR A 198 -3.52 8.22 -11.68
C TYR A 198 -4.56 7.86 -12.75
N LEU A 199 -5.61 8.66 -12.95
CA LEU A 199 -6.63 8.40 -13.97
C LEU A 199 -6.04 8.45 -15.40
N LYS A 200 -5.18 9.44 -15.71
CA LYS A 200 -4.50 9.54 -17.01
C LYS A 200 -3.60 8.32 -17.29
N SER A 201 -2.89 7.82 -16.28
CA SER A 201 -2.02 6.63 -16.43
C SER A 201 -2.82 5.32 -16.57
N ARG A 202 -3.97 5.20 -15.90
CA ARG A 202 -4.89 4.05 -16.02
C ARG A 202 -5.60 4.00 -17.39
N THR A 203 -6.05 5.14 -17.91
CA THR A 203 -6.64 5.20 -19.26
C THR A 203 -5.63 4.83 -20.34
N ASN A 204 -4.37 5.27 -20.22
CA ASN A 204 -3.32 4.91 -21.15
C ASN A 204 -2.95 3.42 -21.09
N SER A 205 -2.88 2.82 -19.89
CA SER A 205 -2.58 1.39 -19.75
C SER A 205 -3.73 0.49 -20.24
N ILE A 206 -4.99 0.91 -20.09
CA ILE A 206 -6.15 0.22 -20.71
C ILE A 206 -6.09 0.31 -22.23
N ARG A 207 -5.77 1.49 -22.79
CA ARG A 207 -5.59 1.68 -24.24
C ARG A 207 -4.47 0.79 -24.80
N ILE A 208 -3.33 0.74 -24.12
CA ILE A 208 -2.20 -0.10 -24.52
C ILE A 208 -2.58 -1.59 -24.47
N LYS A 209 -3.26 -2.06 -23.41
CA LYS A 209 -3.73 -3.45 -23.33
C LYS A 209 -4.71 -3.80 -24.45
N LYS A 210 -5.66 -2.91 -24.73
CA LYS A 210 -6.63 -3.10 -25.82
C LYS A 210 -5.95 -3.16 -27.18
N ASN A 211 -5.00 -2.27 -27.45
CA ASN A 211 -4.24 -2.27 -28.70
C ASN A 211 -3.39 -3.55 -28.85
N LEU A 212 -2.80 -4.06 -27.76
CA LEU A 212 -2.03 -5.32 -27.77
C LEU A 212 -2.91 -6.56 -27.98
N GLU A 213 -4.16 -6.53 -27.52
CA GLU A 213 -5.15 -7.60 -27.80
C GLU A 213 -5.64 -7.54 -29.25
N GLU A 214 -5.90 -6.33 -29.76
CA GLU A 214 -6.28 -6.10 -31.16
C GLU A 214 -5.16 -6.55 -32.13
N GLU A 215 -3.90 -6.22 -31.87
CA GLU A 215 -2.75 -6.69 -32.66
C GLU A 215 -2.57 -8.22 -32.64
N LYS A 216 -2.90 -8.88 -31.53
CA LYS A 216 -2.89 -10.37 -31.45
C LYS A 216 -4.01 -10.99 -32.27
N THR A 217 -5.18 -10.36 -32.32
CA THR A 217 -6.30 -10.84 -33.15
C THR A 217 -6.10 -10.57 -34.65
N ASP A 218 -5.38 -9.51 -35.02
CA ASP A 218 -5.12 -9.18 -36.43
C ASP A 218 -4.04 -10.07 -37.04
N LYS A 219 -2.99 -10.41 -36.26
CA LYS A 219 -1.98 -11.39 -36.68
C LYS A 219 -2.54 -12.81 -36.87
N GLY A 220 -3.62 -13.16 -36.17
CA GLY A 220 -4.33 -14.43 -36.38
C GLY A 220 -5.12 -14.50 -37.70
N LYS A 221 -5.61 -13.35 -38.19
CA LYS A 221 -6.36 -13.24 -39.45
C LYS A 221 -5.45 -13.13 -40.68
N GLU A 222 -4.27 -12.54 -40.55
CA GLU A 222 -3.27 -12.52 -41.63
C GLU A 222 -2.70 -13.92 -41.94
N THR A 223 -2.63 -14.83 -40.97
CA THR A 223 -2.25 -16.23 -41.19
C THR A 223 -3.31 -17.04 -41.95
N GLU A 224 -4.60 -16.72 -41.81
CA GLU A 224 -5.68 -17.40 -42.54
C GLU A 224 -5.83 -16.90 -43.99
N THR A 225 -5.43 -15.66 -44.27
CA THR A 225 -5.64 -15.04 -45.60
C THR A 225 -4.55 -15.43 -46.62
N LYS A 226 -3.38 -15.93 -46.18
CA LYS A 226 -2.31 -16.40 -47.09
C LYS A 226 -2.49 -17.83 -47.61
N GLN A 227 -3.47 -18.60 -47.14
CA GLN A 227 -3.74 -19.96 -47.63
C GLN A 227 -4.76 -20.05 -48.78
N GLN A 228 -5.36 -18.94 -49.24
CA GLN A 228 -6.38 -18.99 -50.31
C GLN A 228 -5.86 -18.75 -51.74
N ASN A 229 -4.58 -18.38 -51.94
CA ASN A 229 -4.01 -18.18 -53.28
C ASN A 229 -2.92 -19.21 -53.62
N ALA A 230 -3.26 -20.51 -53.57
CA ALA A 230 -2.49 -21.57 -54.23
C ALA A 230 -3.39 -22.78 -54.53
N LYS A 231 -4.30 -22.65 -55.51
CA LYS A 231 -4.99 -23.79 -56.11
C LYS A 231 -5.02 -23.67 -57.63
N THR A 232 -3.99 -24.21 -58.27
CA THR A 232 -4.13 -24.96 -59.53
C THR A 232 -3.74 -26.41 -59.21
N ALA A 233 -4.55 -27.35 -59.70
CA ALA A 233 -4.74 -28.75 -59.27
C ALA A 233 -3.55 -29.73 -59.56
N PRO A 234 -3.69 -31.07 -59.39
CA PRO A 234 -4.08 -31.88 -58.22
C PRO A 234 -3.07 -33.02 -57.91
N ASP A 235 -3.33 -33.72 -56.80
CA ASP A 235 -2.92 -35.11 -56.45
C ASP A 235 -1.44 -35.49 -56.37
N THR A 236 -0.91 -35.48 -55.14
CA THR A 236 -0.40 -36.72 -54.53
C THR A 236 -0.39 -36.60 -53.01
N PHE A 237 -1.26 -37.37 -52.36
CA PHE A 237 -1.32 -37.54 -50.92
C PHE A 237 -0.07 -38.31 -50.43
N ILE A 238 0.35 -38.01 -49.20
CA ILE A 238 1.38 -38.70 -48.39
C ILE A 238 2.83 -38.26 -48.65
N THR A 239 3.31 -37.26 -47.89
CA THR A 239 4.66 -37.23 -47.28
C THR A 239 4.95 -36.00 -46.41
N HIS A 240 3.98 -35.13 -46.07
CA HIS A 240 4.30 -33.88 -45.36
C HIS A 240 3.65 -33.64 -43.99
N ASN A 241 3.16 -34.68 -43.30
CA ASN A 241 2.57 -34.55 -41.95
C ASN A 241 3.43 -35.15 -40.81
N VAL A 242 4.64 -35.66 -41.08
CA VAL A 242 5.46 -36.32 -40.04
C VAL A 242 6.60 -35.43 -39.50
N MET A 243 6.85 -34.26 -40.12
CA MET A 243 7.86 -33.31 -39.64
C MET A 243 7.30 -32.17 -38.78
N GLU A 244 6.03 -31.78 -38.98
CA GLU A 244 5.44 -30.62 -38.30
C GLU A 244 5.06 -30.93 -36.84
N GLU A 245 4.57 -32.14 -36.54
CA GLU A 245 4.36 -32.62 -35.17
C GLU A 245 5.67 -32.82 -34.38
N ARG A 246 6.79 -33.13 -35.08
CA ARG A 246 8.10 -33.30 -34.42
C ARG A 246 8.76 -31.98 -34.06
N MET A 247 8.51 -30.90 -34.81
CA MET A 247 9.01 -29.56 -34.46
C MET A 247 8.20 -28.91 -33.34
N THR A 248 6.87 -29.05 -33.32
CA THR A 248 6.06 -28.44 -32.26
C THR A 248 6.27 -29.10 -30.90
N HIS A 249 6.52 -30.41 -30.84
CA HIS A 249 6.84 -31.10 -29.58
C HIS A 249 8.23 -30.75 -29.03
N THR A 250 9.23 -30.53 -29.91
CA THR A 250 10.60 -30.16 -29.48
C THR A 250 10.71 -28.70 -29.00
N PHE A 251 9.97 -27.77 -29.60
CA PHE A 251 9.94 -26.37 -29.14
C PHE A 251 9.17 -26.19 -27.82
N THR A 252 8.06 -26.92 -27.62
CA THR A 252 7.26 -26.84 -26.38
C THR A 252 7.95 -27.50 -25.19
N GLU A 253 8.76 -28.54 -25.41
CA GLU A 253 9.60 -29.13 -24.36
C GLU A 253 10.77 -28.23 -23.96
N GLN A 254 11.46 -27.59 -24.92
CA GLN A 254 12.57 -26.66 -24.62
C GLN A 254 12.12 -25.37 -23.92
N GLU A 255 10.94 -24.84 -24.25
CA GLU A 255 10.35 -23.69 -23.54
C GLU A 255 9.91 -24.08 -22.12
N ASN A 256 9.30 -25.26 -21.93
CA ASN A 256 8.89 -25.72 -20.61
C ASN A 256 10.07 -26.05 -19.69
N GLU A 257 11.19 -26.58 -20.21
CA GLU A 257 12.43 -26.75 -19.45
C GLU A 257 13.10 -25.41 -19.13
N SER A 258 13.09 -24.45 -20.06
CA SER A 258 13.61 -23.09 -19.80
C SER A 258 12.78 -22.32 -18.76
N ILE A 259 11.46 -22.52 -18.73
CA ILE A 259 10.55 -21.92 -17.75
C ILE A 259 10.68 -22.61 -16.38
N LYS A 260 10.84 -23.94 -16.34
CA LYS A 260 11.15 -24.67 -15.09
C LYS A 260 12.52 -24.27 -14.54
N GLY A 261 13.55 -24.15 -15.38
CA GLY A 261 14.88 -23.71 -14.98
C GLY A 261 14.87 -22.32 -14.33
N LYS A 262 14.24 -21.34 -14.99
CA LYS A 262 14.12 -19.96 -14.46
C LYS A 262 13.34 -19.89 -13.14
N LYS A 263 12.22 -20.62 -13.01
CA LYS A 263 11.46 -20.66 -11.74
C LYS A 263 12.23 -21.32 -10.59
N THR A 264 13.06 -22.33 -10.90
CA THR A 264 13.86 -23.02 -9.89
C THR A 264 15.03 -22.14 -9.44
N GLU A 265 15.67 -21.40 -10.36
CA GLU A 265 16.73 -20.43 -10.07
C GLU A 265 16.21 -19.20 -9.29
N GLU A 266 15.02 -18.67 -9.62
CA GLU A 266 14.40 -17.55 -8.86
C GLU A 266 14.03 -17.98 -7.44
N ASN A 267 13.49 -19.19 -7.26
CA ASN A 267 13.18 -19.75 -5.95
C ASN A 267 14.44 -20.04 -5.12
N THR A 268 15.48 -20.65 -5.72
CA THR A 268 16.75 -20.86 -4.99
C THR A 268 17.47 -19.55 -4.70
N TYR A 269 17.45 -18.55 -5.58
CA TYR A 269 18.05 -17.24 -5.32
C TYR A 269 17.32 -16.50 -4.19
N SER A 270 15.98 -16.50 -4.18
CA SER A 270 15.17 -15.88 -3.12
C SER A 270 15.30 -16.60 -1.78
N GLU A 271 15.30 -17.93 -1.74
CA GLU A 271 15.53 -18.73 -0.52
C GLU A 271 16.95 -18.53 0.03
N THR A 272 17.96 -18.48 -0.85
CA THR A 272 19.35 -18.26 -0.43
C THR A 272 19.55 -16.82 0.08
N LYS A 273 18.86 -15.84 -0.51
CA LYS A 273 18.85 -14.45 -0.05
C LYS A 273 18.16 -14.32 1.31
N GLN A 274 16.97 -14.91 1.49
CA GLN A 274 16.28 -14.96 2.79
C GLN A 274 17.09 -15.70 3.86
N SER A 275 17.75 -16.80 3.51
CA SER A 275 18.63 -17.55 4.42
C SER A 275 19.84 -16.73 4.87
N LYS A 276 20.49 -16.01 3.95
CA LYS A 276 21.60 -15.10 4.26
C LYS A 276 21.17 -13.91 5.10
N GLU A 277 20.04 -13.28 4.79
CA GLU A 277 19.48 -12.15 5.56
C GLU A 277 19.10 -12.60 6.98
N LYS A 278 18.42 -13.74 7.13
CA LYS A 278 18.05 -14.31 8.44
C LYS A 278 19.27 -14.71 9.27
N ARG A 279 20.37 -15.12 8.64
CA ARG A 279 21.64 -15.43 9.32
C ARG A 279 22.37 -14.17 9.76
N GLN A 280 22.38 -13.11 8.95
CA GLN A 280 22.92 -11.80 9.33
C GLN A 280 22.11 -11.14 10.45
N GLU A 281 20.78 -11.30 10.42
CA GLU A 281 19.89 -10.79 11.46
C GLU A 281 20.11 -11.48 12.80
N ARG A 282 20.24 -12.82 12.80
CA ARG A 282 20.60 -13.58 14.01
C ARG A 282 21.94 -13.15 14.59
N ALA A 283 22.95 -12.97 13.74
CA ALA A 283 24.28 -12.52 14.18
C ALA A 283 24.25 -11.12 14.84
N LYS A 284 23.48 -10.18 14.28
CA LYS A 284 23.31 -8.83 14.87
C LYS A 284 22.59 -8.84 16.21
N ILE A 285 21.60 -9.72 16.36
CA ILE A 285 20.87 -9.89 17.62
C ILE A 285 21.81 -10.49 18.68
N GLU A 286 22.60 -11.49 18.30
CA GLU A 286 23.53 -12.18 19.20
C GLU A 286 24.67 -11.24 19.66
N GLU A 287 25.25 -10.47 18.74
CA GLU A 287 26.27 -9.45 19.04
C GLU A 287 25.75 -8.36 19.99
N PHE A 288 24.48 -7.96 19.85
CA PHE A 288 23.85 -6.99 20.76
C PHE A 288 23.70 -7.56 22.19
N PHE A 289 23.30 -8.82 22.33
CA PHE A 289 23.15 -9.45 23.64
C PHE A 289 24.49 -9.74 24.33
N GLU A 290 25.55 -10.05 23.57
CA GLU A 290 26.92 -10.13 24.11
C GLU A 290 27.42 -8.75 24.59
N MET A 291 27.14 -7.70 23.82
CA MET A 291 27.51 -6.33 24.19
C MET A 291 26.79 -5.85 25.46
N GLU A 292 25.50 -6.18 25.63
CA GLU A 292 24.79 -5.89 26.88
C GLU A 292 25.34 -6.69 28.07
N SER A 293 25.67 -7.97 27.86
CA SER A 293 26.20 -8.84 28.93
C SER A 293 27.55 -8.33 29.44
N THR A 294 28.44 -7.92 28.52
CA THR A 294 29.74 -7.33 28.85
C THR A 294 29.63 -5.94 29.51
N MET A 295 28.64 -5.13 29.13
CA MET A 295 28.36 -3.87 29.84
C MET A 295 27.86 -4.10 31.26
N LYS A 296 27.05 -5.15 31.48
CA LYS A 296 26.56 -5.54 32.81
C LYS A 296 27.68 -6.05 33.73
N GLU A 297 28.61 -6.84 33.19
CA GLU A 297 29.77 -7.34 33.95
C GLU A 297 30.79 -6.25 34.29
N ARG A 298 31.01 -5.26 33.40
CA ARG A 298 31.85 -4.10 33.70
C ARG A 298 31.25 -3.18 34.77
N SER A 299 29.92 -3.18 34.88
CA SER A 299 29.19 -2.40 35.89
C SER A 299 29.24 -3.02 37.30
N THR A 300 29.61 -4.30 37.43
CA THR A 300 29.68 -5.00 38.73
C THR A 300 31.10 -5.10 39.30
N HIS A 301 32.15 -4.77 38.52
CA HIS A 301 33.55 -4.77 38.96
C HIS A 301 34.11 -3.37 39.30
N THR A 302 33.25 -2.35 39.36
CA THR A 302 33.62 -1.02 39.88
C THR A 302 32.95 -0.81 41.24
N VAL A 303 33.44 -1.54 42.24
CA VAL A 303 33.21 -1.27 43.68
C VAL A 303 34.55 -1.36 44.39
#